data_AF-A0A8S3G9Z5-F1
#
_entry.id   AF-A0A8S3G9Z5-F1
#
_cell.length_a   1.000
_cell.length_b   1.000
_cell.length_c   1.000
_cell.angle_alpha   90.00
_cell.angle_beta   90.00
_cell.angle_gamma   90.00
#
_symmetry.space_group_name_H-M   'P 1'
#
loop_
_entity.id
_entity.type
_entity.pdbx_description
1 polymer ?
#
loop_
_entity_poly.entity_id
_entity_poly.type
_entity_poly.pdbx_seq_one_letter_code
_entity_poly.pdbx_strand_id
1 'polypeptide(L)'
;MKEREKQKDFNLEKQHGEIIGTYEEIYGHKTSIDVENIFQQCKDQIKKVLVLGRAGIGKSTFCQYVTYRWAKGELWSEYKLVILIHLRRLTDIRYPPGKKYSPINLLENEYFPYEDLSAEQIQHFKELCKNHQVLWILDGYDEFAQSIPEQLEDVFKHVREAQHNILTSRPYAIKSSYDVKLEITGFTND
;
A
#
# COMPACT_ATOMS: atom_id res chain seq x y z
N MET A 1 41.26 21.54 -10.09
CA MET A 1 40.32 22.40 -9.33
C MET A 1 38.98 22.55 -10.05
N LYS A 2 38.94 22.91 -11.34
CA LYS A 2 37.71 23.14 -12.12
C LYS A 2 36.71 21.97 -12.21
N GLU A 3 37.15 20.71 -12.17
CA GLU A 3 36.24 19.54 -12.20
C GLU A 3 35.51 19.30 -10.87
N ARG A 4 36.13 19.65 -9.73
CA ARG A 4 35.50 19.48 -8.40
C ARG A 4 34.42 20.52 -8.13
N GLU A 5 34.49 21.68 -8.77
CA GLU A 5 33.48 22.75 -8.69
C GLU A 5 32.26 22.40 -9.55
N LYS A 6 32.46 21.95 -10.80
CA LYS A 6 31.36 21.45 -11.66
C LYS A 6 30.59 20.27 -11.04
N GLN A 7 31.28 19.37 -10.34
CA GLN A 7 30.62 18.24 -9.67
C GLN A 7 29.81 18.67 -8.44
N LYS A 8 30.20 19.76 -7.78
CA LYS A 8 29.43 20.36 -6.67
C LYS A 8 28.21 21.09 -7.18
N ASP A 9 28.35 21.88 -8.24
CA ASP A 9 27.23 22.61 -8.85
C ASP A 9 26.18 21.65 -9.43
N PHE A 10 26.60 20.55 -10.05
CA PHE A 10 25.69 19.49 -10.53
C PHE A 10 24.94 18.77 -9.39
N ASN A 11 25.58 18.57 -8.24
CA ASN A 11 24.93 17.98 -7.05
C ASN A 11 23.99 18.96 -6.35
N LEU A 12 24.30 20.27 -6.36
CA LEU A 12 23.43 21.33 -5.86
C LEU A 12 22.19 21.52 -6.74
N GLU A 13 22.34 21.42 -8.07
CA GLU A 13 21.21 21.44 -9.01
C GLU A 13 20.32 20.20 -8.88
N LYS A 14 20.90 19.01 -8.63
CA LYS A 14 20.11 17.80 -8.31
C LYS A 14 19.31 17.93 -7.02
N GLN A 15 19.91 18.48 -5.96
CA GLN A 15 19.20 18.76 -4.70
C GLN A 15 18.11 19.82 -4.89
N HIS A 16 18.37 20.89 -5.65
CA HIS A 16 17.34 21.88 -5.95
C HIS A 16 16.22 21.32 -6.83
N GLY A 17 16.50 20.41 -7.79
CA GLY A 17 15.48 19.76 -8.60
C GLY A 17 14.54 18.85 -7.81
N GLU A 18 15.06 18.09 -6.85
CA GLU A 18 14.24 17.29 -5.92
C GLU A 18 13.42 18.19 -4.98
N ILE A 19 14.02 19.29 -4.51
CA ILE A 19 13.34 20.25 -3.62
C ILE A 19 12.24 21.03 -4.39
N ILE A 20 12.47 21.45 -5.63
CA ILE A 20 11.47 22.16 -6.46
C ILE A 20 10.26 21.24 -6.75
N GLY A 21 10.50 19.94 -7.00
CA GLY A 21 9.43 18.95 -7.10
C GLY A 21 8.59 18.82 -5.81
N THR A 22 9.20 19.00 -4.63
CA THR A 22 8.47 18.97 -3.35
C THR A 22 7.69 20.25 -3.04
N TYR A 23 8.16 21.44 -3.45
CA TYR A 23 7.44 22.69 -3.15
C TYR A 23 6.12 22.83 -3.93
N GLU A 24 6.10 22.49 -5.22
CA GLU A 24 4.87 22.54 -6.03
C GLU A 24 3.85 21.47 -5.61
N GLU A 25 4.29 20.29 -5.16
CA GLU A 25 3.40 19.25 -4.63
C GLU A 25 2.76 19.64 -3.27
N ILE A 26 3.45 20.46 -2.47
CA ILE A 26 2.92 20.95 -1.18
C ILE A 26 1.87 22.05 -1.37
N TYR A 27 2.04 22.93 -2.36
CA TYR A 27 1.13 24.06 -2.67
C TYR A 27 0.18 23.80 -3.84
N GLY A 28 0.23 22.61 -4.45
CA GLY A 28 -0.72 22.18 -5.46
C GLY A 28 -2.14 22.20 -4.92
N HIS A 29 -3.10 22.61 -5.75
CA HIS A 29 -4.51 22.63 -5.38
C HIS A 29 -5.00 21.22 -5.07
N LYS A 30 -5.24 20.91 -3.78
CA LYS A 30 -5.76 19.62 -3.34
C LYS A 30 -7.28 19.63 -3.42
N THR A 31 -7.85 18.67 -4.13
CA THR A 31 -9.29 18.44 -4.14
C THR A 31 -9.64 17.33 -3.17
N SER A 32 -10.68 17.52 -2.35
CA SER A 32 -11.24 16.44 -1.56
C SER A 32 -11.83 15.37 -2.47
N ILE A 33 -11.80 14.12 -2.00
CA ILE A 33 -12.40 12.98 -2.69
C ILE A 33 -13.09 12.11 -1.66
N ASP A 34 -14.30 11.66 -1.98
CA ASP A 34 -14.99 10.69 -1.15
C ASP A 34 -14.32 9.32 -1.25
N VAL A 35 -14.28 8.59 -0.13
CA VAL A 35 -13.63 7.29 -0.03
C VAL A 35 -14.15 6.29 -1.07
N GLU A 36 -15.44 6.35 -1.40
CA GLU A 36 -16.06 5.51 -2.43
C GLU A 36 -15.48 5.73 -3.83
N ASN A 37 -14.97 6.94 -4.11
CA ASN A 37 -14.53 7.38 -5.43
C ASN A 37 -13.01 7.25 -5.63
N ILE A 38 -12.23 6.85 -4.63
CA ILE A 38 -10.75 6.81 -4.70
C ILE A 38 -10.23 5.97 -5.88
N PHE A 39 -10.95 4.91 -6.23
CA PHE A 39 -10.58 4.00 -7.31
C PHE A 39 -10.98 4.49 -8.71
N GLN A 40 -11.85 5.50 -8.81
CA GLN A 40 -12.22 6.10 -10.09
C GLN A 40 -11.08 6.91 -10.69
N GLN A 41 -10.10 7.31 -9.86
CA GLN A 41 -8.88 7.98 -10.29
C GLN A 41 -7.88 7.00 -10.95
N CYS A 42 -8.04 5.68 -10.75
CA CYS A 42 -7.18 4.68 -11.35
C CYS A 42 -7.55 4.45 -12.82
N LYS A 43 -6.58 4.63 -13.72
CA LYS A 43 -6.76 4.39 -15.16
C LYS A 43 -6.38 2.97 -15.58
N ASP A 44 -5.53 2.32 -14.79
CA ASP A 44 -5.05 0.98 -15.05
C ASP A 44 -6.09 -0.08 -14.69
N GLN A 45 -5.99 -1.24 -15.35
CA GLN A 45 -6.78 -2.41 -14.99
C GLN A 45 -6.54 -2.83 -13.53
N ILE A 46 -5.30 -2.75 -13.05
CA ILE A 46 -4.96 -3.01 -11.65
C ILE A 46 -4.94 -1.69 -10.88
N LYS A 47 -6.05 -1.44 -10.19
CA LYS A 47 -6.22 -0.27 -9.32
C LYS A 47 -5.27 -0.33 -8.11
N LYS A 48 -4.36 0.63 -8.01
CA LYS A 48 -3.39 0.79 -6.90
C LYS A 48 -3.48 2.21 -6.37
N VAL A 49 -3.73 2.35 -5.07
CA VAL A 49 -3.87 3.65 -4.41
C VAL A 49 -2.86 3.77 -3.29
N LEU A 50 -2.05 4.83 -3.31
CA LEU A 50 -1.18 5.19 -2.19
C LEU A 50 -1.88 6.24 -1.32
N VAL A 51 -2.03 5.94 -0.03
CA VAL A 51 -2.55 6.87 0.98
C VAL A 51 -1.43 7.32 1.90
N LEU A 52 -1.08 8.59 1.79
CA LEU A 52 -0.04 9.24 2.56
C LEU A 52 -0.60 9.95 3.79
N GLY A 53 0.26 10.09 4.80
CA GLY A 53 -0.05 10.93 5.95
C GLY A 53 1.00 10.81 7.04
N ARG A 54 1.10 11.85 7.88
CA ARG A 54 2.02 11.90 9.03
C ARG A 54 1.69 10.83 10.09
N ALA A 55 2.59 10.64 11.05
CA ALA A 55 2.33 9.78 12.21
C ALA A 55 1.08 10.28 12.98
N GLY A 56 0.26 9.36 13.48
CA GLY A 56 -0.92 9.70 14.29
C GLY A 56 -2.12 10.30 13.53
N ILE A 57 -2.02 10.54 12.22
CA ILE A 57 -3.12 11.18 11.45
C ILE A 57 -4.34 10.28 11.19
N GLY A 58 -4.25 8.98 11.53
CA GLY A 58 -5.35 8.03 11.34
C GLY A 58 -5.25 7.10 10.13
N LYS A 59 -4.07 6.86 9.55
CA LYS A 59 -3.90 5.92 8.41
C LYS A 59 -4.42 4.51 8.71
N SER A 60 -4.03 3.92 9.85
CA SER A 60 -4.52 2.59 10.25
C SER A 60 -6.03 2.61 10.54
N THR A 61 -6.54 3.70 11.10
CA THR A 61 -7.98 3.90 11.30
C THR A 61 -8.72 3.93 9.96
N PHE A 62 -8.18 4.62 8.95
CA PHE A 62 -8.71 4.61 7.59
C PHE A 62 -8.75 3.18 7.02
N CYS A 63 -7.66 2.42 7.12
CA CYS A 63 -7.62 1.01 6.68
C CYS A 63 -8.73 0.16 7.31
N GLN A 64 -8.90 0.26 8.62
CA GLN A 64 -9.93 -0.45 9.36
C GLN A 64 -11.33 0.02 8.97
N TYR A 65 -11.53 1.34 8.84
CA TYR A 65 -12.80 1.95 8.47
C TYR A 65 -13.28 1.48 7.10
N VAL A 66 -12.41 1.49 6.08
CA VAL A 66 -12.82 1.06 4.74
C VAL A 66 -13.06 -0.45 4.66
N THR A 67 -12.27 -1.25 5.40
CA THR A 67 -12.51 -2.70 5.53
C THR A 67 -13.86 -2.97 6.17
N TYR A 68 -14.19 -2.26 7.26
CA TYR A 68 -15.46 -2.37 7.96
C TYR A 68 -16.64 -2.00 7.06
N ARG A 69 -16.56 -0.85 6.36
CA ARG A 69 -17.62 -0.40 5.47
C ARG A 69 -17.83 -1.33 4.27
N TRP A 70 -16.76 -1.88 3.70
CA TRP A 70 -16.88 -2.93 2.69
C TRP A 70 -17.60 -4.17 3.26
N ALA A 71 -17.24 -4.61 4.47
CA ALA A 71 -17.89 -5.77 5.10
C ALA A 71 -19.39 -5.52 5.40
N LYS A 72 -19.81 -4.26 5.55
CA LYS A 72 -21.21 -3.84 5.65
C LYS A 72 -21.94 -3.74 4.30
N GLY A 73 -21.23 -3.90 3.18
CA GLY A 73 -21.77 -3.75 1.83
C GLY A 73 -21.89 -2.29 1.37
N GLU A 74 -21.23 -1.36 2.06
CA GLU A 74 -21.35 0.08 1.81
C GLU A 74 -20.26 0.64 0.88
N LEU A 75 -19.20 -0.14 0.61
CA LEU A 75 -18.10 0.25 -0.25
C LEU A 75 -17.72 -0.90 -1.18
N TRP A 76 -17.32 -0.52 -2.40
CA TRP A 76 -16.58 -1.34 -3.36
C TRP A 76 -17.12 -2.77 -3.57
N SER A 77 -18.42 -2.86 -3.87
CA SER A 77 -19.14 -4.12 -4.08
C SER A 77 -18.57 -5.00 -5.21
N GLU A 78 -17.71 -4.45 -6.07
CA GLU A 78 -16.97 -5.21 -7.08
C GLU A 78 -15.98 -6.21 -6.47
N TYR A 79 -15.43 -5.93 -5.28
CA TYR A 79 -14.51 -6.84 -4.60
C TYR A 79 -15.28 -7.84 -3.76
N LYS A 80 -15.06 -9.13 -4.02
CA LYS A 80 -15.65 -10.24 -3.27
C LYS A 80 -14.89 -10.53 -1.97
N LEU A 81 -13.65 -10.06 -1.87
CA LEU A 81 -12.84 -10.20 -0.67
C LEU A 81 -11.97 -8.94 -0.47
N VAL A 82 -11.94 -8.41 0.76
CA VAL A 82 -11.00 -7.38 1.19
C VAL A 82 -10.14 -7.95 2.31
N ILE A 83 -8.81 -7.82 2.18
CA ILE A 83 -7.84 -8.38 3.12
C ILE A 83 -6.98 -7.24 3.67
N LEU A 84 -7.02 -7.03 4.99
CA LEU A 84 -6.21 -6.04 5.68
C LEU A 84 -4.94 -6.67 6.26
N ILE A 85 -3.80 -6.40 5.63
CA ILE A 85 -2.50 -6.83 6.12
C ILE A 85 -1.82 -5.65 6.82
N HIS A 86 -1.62 -5.77 8.13
CA HIS A 86 -0.72 -4.86 8.86
C HIS A 86 0.72 -5.28 8.59
N LEU A 87 1.43 -4.51 7.75
CA LEU A 87 2.77 -4.89 7.26
C LEU A 87 3.80 -5.07 8.39
N ARG A 88 3.65 -4.35 9.50
CA ARG A 88 4.46 -4.53 10.72
C ARG A 88 4.38 -5.94 11.34
N ARG A 89 3.38 -6.76 10.97
CA ARG A 89 3.23 -8.16 11.43
C ARG A 89 3.99 -9.15 10.52
N LEU A 90 4.52 -8.71 9.40
CA LEU A 90 5.24 -9.56 8.46
C LEU A 90 6.73 -9.65 8.86
N THR A 91 7.01 -10.36 9.95
CA THR A 91 8.36 -10.51 10.54
C THR A 91 8.89 -11.93 10.38
N ASP A 92 10.20 -12.13 10.51
CA ASP A 92 10.84 -13.46 10.45
C ASP A 92 10.29 -14.47 11.48
N ILE A 93 9.81 -13.97 12.63
CA ILE A 93 9.22 -14.81 13.67
C ILE A 93 7.88 -15.39 13.18
N ARG A 94 7.09 -14.59 12.48
CA ARG A 94 5.76 -14.99 11.97
C ARG A 94 5.86 -15.66 10.58
N TYR A 95 6.92 -15.37 9.85
CA TYR A 95 7.22 -15.90 8.53
C TYR A 95 8.65 -16.44 8.51
N PRO A 96 8.90 -17.64 9.05
CA PRO A 96 10.25 -18.21 9.09
C PRO A 96 10.91 -18.28 7.70
N PRO A 97 12.23 -18.02 7.61
CA PRO A 97 13.01 -18.20 6.38
C PRO A 97 13.00 -19.65 5.85
N GLY A 98 13.41 -19.83 4.60
CA GLY A 98 13.47 -21.14 3.94
C GLY A 98 12.12 -21.65 3.41
N LYS A 99 11.06 -20.84 3.53
CA LYS A 99 9.75 -21.09 2.91
C LYS A 99 9.50 -20.05 1.82
N LYS A 100 8.82 -20.47 0.74
CA LYS A 100 8.25 -19.53 -0.22
C LYS A 100 6.82 -19.24 0.18
N TYR A 101 6.52 -17.97 0.39
CA TYR A 101 5.16 -17.53 0.68
C TYR A 101 4.44 -17.13 -0.59
N SER A 102 3.13 -17.34 -0.60
CA SER A 102 2.21 -16.91 -1.65
C SER A 102 1.06 -16.10 -1.00
N PRO A 103 0.21 -15.42 -1.78
CA PRO A 103 -0.82 -14.56 -1.20
C PRO A 103 -1.77 -15.30 -0.23
N ILE A 104 -2.08 -16.58 -0.48
CA ILE A 104 -2.91 -17.37 0.42
C ILE A 104 -2.25 -17.56 1.79
N ASN A 105 -0.92 -17.65 1.86
CA ASN A 105 -0.21 -17.81 3.13
C ASN A 105 -0.25 -16.53 3.98
N LEU A 106 -0.39 -15.35 3.35
CA LEU A 106 -0.63 -14.11 4.09
C LEU A 106 -2.02 -14.12 4.74
N LEU A 107 -3.03 -14.60 4.01
CA LEU A 107 -4.39 -14.74 4.54
C LEU A 107 -4.43 -15.76 5.69
N GLU A 108 -3.86 -16.95 5.50
CA GLU A 108 -3.79 -18.01 6.51
C GLU A 108 -3.07 -17.54 7.78
N ASN A 109 -1.83 -17.03 7.65
CA ASN A 109 -1.02 -16.67 8.82
C ASN A 109 -1.58 -15.48 9.62
N GLU A 110 -2.29 -14.55 8.96
CA GLU A 110 -2.83 -13.36 9.62
C GLU A 110 -4.24 -13.55 10.19
N TYR A 111 -5.06 -14.42 9.59
CA TYR A 111 -6.48 -14.58 9.94
C TYR A 111 -6.89 -15.99 10.38
N PHE A 112 -6.19 -17.03 9.92
CA PHE A 112 -6.48 -18.44 10.24
C PHE A 112 -5.24 -19.16 10.83
N PRO A 113 -4.55 -18.61 11.84
CA PRO A 113 -3.27 -19.17 12.31
C PRO A 113 -3.39 -20.55 12.99
N TYR A 114 -4.62 -21.03 13.22
CA TYR A 114 -4.91 -22.30 13.89
C TYR A 114 -5.79 -23.23 13.03
N GLU A 115 -6.09 -22.84 11.80
CA GLU A 115 -6.99 -23.58 10.91
C GLU A 115 -6.34 -23.70 9.53
N ASP A 116 -6.30 -24.92 9.00
CA ASP A 116 -5.87 -25.16 7.64
C ASP A 116 -7.05 -24.93 6.68
N LEU A 117 -6.84 -24.10 5.66
CA LEU A 117 -7.82 -23.95 4.59
C LEU A 117 -7.89 -25.22 3.75
N SER A 118 -9.10 -25.64 3.44
CA SER A 118 -9.32 -26.76 2.51
C SER A 118 -8.80 -26.45 1.11
N ALA A 119 -8.49 -27.49 0.33
CA ALA A 119 -8.07 -27.33 -1.05
C ALA A 119 -9.08 -26.54 -1.91
N GLU A 120 -10.38 -26.70 -1.62
CA GLU A 120 -11.46 -25.94 -2.27
C GLU A 120 -11.40 -24.45 -1.94
N GLN A 121 -11.22 -24.09 -0.66
CA GLN A 121 -11.08 -22.69 -0.23
C GLN A 121 -9.82 -22.05 -0.84
N ILE A 122 -8.70 -22.76 -0.88
CA ILE A 122 -7.46 -22.29 -1.50
C ILE A 122 -7.67 -22.07 -3.01
N GLN A 123 -8.35 -23.00 -3.68
CA GLN A 123 -8.65 -22.88 -5.12
C GLN A 123 -9.59 -21.71 -5.41
N HIS A 124 -10.64 -21.55 -4.60
CA HIS A 124 -11.57 -20.44 -4.72
C HIS A 124 -10.87 -19.09 -4.52
N PHE A 125 -10.00 -18.97 -3.51
CA PHE A 125 -9.19 -17.77 -3.31
C PHE A 125 -8.31 -17.45 -4.53
N LYS A 126 -7.65 -18.45 -5.11
CA LYS A 126 -6.83 -18.27 -6.33
C LYS A 126 -7.66 -17.77 -7.50
N GLU A 127 -8.89 -18.25 -7.66
CA GLU A 127 -9.83 -17.79 -8.69
C GLU A 127 -10.24 -16.33 -8.46
N LEU A 128 -10.55 -15.94 -7.22
CA LEU A 128 -10.84 -14.54 -6.89
C LEU A 128 -9.66 -13.63 -7.23
N CYS A 129 -8.42 -14.02 -6.91
CA CYS A 129 -7.22 -13.28 -7.28
C CYS A 129 -7.04 -13.16 -8.80
N LYS A 130 -7.26 -14.25 -9.53
CA LYS A 130 -7.15 -14.29 -11.01
C LYS A 130 -8.21 -13.42 -11.68
N ASN A 131 -9.40 -13.35 -11.11
CA ASN A 131 -10.51 -12.54 -11.61
C ASN A 131 -10.45 -11.09 -11.12
N HIS A 132 -9.39 -10.70 -10.39
CA HIS A 132 -9.23 -9.36 -9.81
C HIS A 132 -10.38 -8.95 -8.87
N GLN A 133 -10.89 -9.91 -8.10
CA GLN A 133 -12.00 -9.71 -7.16
C GLN A 133 -11.53 -9.58 -5.70
N VAL A 134 -10.21 -9.53 -5.47
CA VAL A 134 -9.59 -9.33 -4.16
C VAL A 134 -8.95 -7.95 -4.09
N LEU A 135 -9.26 -7.19 -3.04
CA LEU A 135 -8.58 -5.94 -2.70
C LEU A 135 -7.71 -6.12 -1.45
N TRP A 136 -6.43 -5.78 -1.57
CA TRP A 136 -5.46 -5.82 -0.50
C TRP A 136 -5.29 -4.44 0.14
N ILE A 137 -5.50 -4.35 1.45
CA ILE A 137 -5.19 -3.13 2.22
C ILE A 137 -3.90 -3.40 2.98
N LEU A 138 -2.84 -2.70 2.59
CA LEU A 138 -1.48 -2.87 3.06
C LEU A 138 -1.13 -1.70 3.98
N ASP A 139 -1.23 -1.93 5.29
CA ASP A 139 -1.13 -0.88 6.30
C ASP A 139 0.28 -0.77 6.89
N GLY A 140 0.90 0.41 6.79
CA GLY A 140 2.18 0.73 7.46
C GLY A 140 3.43 0.40 6.65
N TYR A 141 3.48 0.81 5.37
CA TYR A 141 4.63 0.52 4.51
C TYR A 141 5.93 1.16 4.95
N ASP A 142 5.89 2.32 5.62
CA ASP A 142 7.09 3.05 6.04
C ASP A 142 7.94 2.32 7.08
N GLU A 143 7.32 1.46 7.89
CA GLU A 143 8.01 0.61 8.85
C GLU A 143 8.56 -0.64 8.16
N PHE A 144 7.74 -1.26 7.30
CA PHE A 144 8.07 -2.48 6.58
C PHE A 144 9.19 -2.29 5.54
N ALA A 145 9.18 -1.19 4.81
CA ALA A 145 10.14 -0.90 3.73
C ALA A 145 11.59 -0.70 4.22
N GLN A 146 11.80 -0.56 5.53
CA GLN A 146 13.14 -0.42 6.11
C GLN A 146 13.88 -1.76 6.16
N SER A 147 13.14 -2.86 6.27
CA SER A 147 13.71 -4.21 6.36
C SER A 147 12.63 -5.22 6.00
N ILE A 148 12.37 -5.38 4.70
CA ILE A 148 11.46 -6.42 4.21
C ILE A 148 12.17 -7.77 4.38
N PRO A 149 11.56 -8.77 5.03
CA PRO A 149 12.16 -10.10 5.09
C PRO A 149 12.29 -10.74 3.69
N GLU A 150 13.44 -11.34 3.38
CA GLU A 150 13.78 -11.86 2.05
C GLU A 150 12.71 -12.84 1.51
N GLN A 151 12.26 -13.76 2.36
CA GLN A 151 11.23 -14.75 2.04
C GLN A 151 9.85 -14.15 1.73
N LEU A 152 9.64 -12.88 2.05
CA LEU A 152 8.40 -12.15 1.80
C LEU A 152 8.49 -11.19 0.62
N GLU A 153 9.69 -10.93 0.07
CA GLU A 153 9.88 -9.97 -1.03
C GLU A 153 9.04 -10.34 -2.26
N ASP A 154 9.11 -11.60 -2.69
CA ASP A 154 8.40 -12.08 -3.88
C ASP A 154 6.87 -11.97 -3.73
N VAL A 155 6.33 -12.40 -2.60
CA VAL A 155 4.87 -12.35 -2.36
C VAL A 155 4.39 -10.91 -2.20
N PHE A 156 5.15 -10.06 -1.49
CA PHE A 156 4.79 -8.67 -1.32
C PHE A 156 4.82 -7.92 -2.67
N LYS A 157 5.86 -8.17 -3.47
CA LYS A 157 5.97 -7.62 -4.83
C LYS A 157 4.80 -8.09 -5.69
N HIS A 158 4.46 -9.38 -5.67
CA HIS A 158 3.33 -9.92 -6.40
C HIS A 158 2.00 -9.25 -6.01
N VAL A 159 1.71 -9.12 -4.71
CA VAL A 159 0.49 -8.44 -4.23
C VAL A 159 0.47 -6.97 -4.67
N ARG A 160 1.62 -6.27 -4.57
CA ARG A 160 1.70 -4.85 -4.90
C ARG A 160 1.57 -4.55 -6.40
N GLU A 161 2.11 -5.42 -7.25
CA GLU A 161 2.20 -5.18 -8.69
C GLU A 161 1.04 -5.82 -9.48
N ALA A 162 0.53 -6.98 -9.04
CA ALA A 162 -0.41 -7.80 -9.80
C ALA A 162 -1.84 -7.85 -9.21
N GLN A 163 -2.07 -7.26 -8.03
CA GLN A 163 -3.38 -7.26 -7.36
C GLN A 163 -3.84 -5.84 -7.02
N HIS A 164 -5.15 -5.65 -6.91
CA HIS A 164 -5.70 -4.39 -6.42
C HIS A 164 -5.22 -4.12 -5.01
N ASN A 165 -4.73 -2.91 -4.75
CA ASN A 165 -4.29 -2.58 -3.40
C ASN A 165 -4.47 -1.10 -3.02
N ILE A 166 -4.65 -0.90 -1.72
CA ILE A 166 -4.45 0.37 -1.03
C ILE A 166 -3.22 0.20 -0.15
N LEU A 167 -2.20 1.02 -0.36
CA LEU A 167 -1.01 1.04 0.48
C LEU A 167 -1.01 2.31 1.34
N THR A 168 -0.82 2.18 2.64
CA THR A 168 -0.62 3.35 3.52
C THR A 168 0.84 3.54 3.87
N SER A 169 1.31 4.78 3.90
CA SER A 169 2.69 5.08 4.27
C SER A 169 2.87 6.52 4.77
N ARG A 170 4.00 6.77 5.43
CA ARG A 170 4.52 8.13 5.61
C ARG A 170 5.25 8.57 4.32
N PRO A 171 5.21 9.88 3.97
CA PRO A 171 5.78 10.36 2.71
C PRO A 171 7.24 9.96 2.45
N TYR A 172 8.09 9.96 3.49
CA TYR A 172 9.53 9.70 3.34
C TYR A 172 9.89 8.29 2.86
N ALA A 173 8.99 7.31 3.00
CA ALA A 173 9.29 5.92 2.66
C ALA A 173 8.98 5.59 1.18
N ILE A 174 8.33 6.49 0.47
CA ILE A 174 7.92 6.29 -0.91
C ILE A 174 9.00 6.85 -1.84
N LYS A 175 9.67 5.94 -2.56
CA LYS A 175 10.75 6.27 -3.51
C LYS A 175 10.31 6.29 -4.97
N SER A 176 9.11 5.81 -5.27
CA SER A 176 8.58 5.63 -6.63
C SER A 176 7.29 6.41 -6.84
N SER A 177 7.00 6.77 -8.09
CA SER A 177 5.71 7.34 -8.47
C SER A 177 4.58 6.31 -8.29
N TYR A 178 3.39 6.84 -7.98
CA TYR A 178 2.13 6.12 -7.92
C TYR A 178 1.14 6.87 -8.80
N ASP A 179 0.29 6.15 -9.52
CA ASP A 179 -0.70 6.74 -10.43
C ASP A 179 -1.79 7.49 -9.65
N VAL A 180 -2.15 6.98 -8.48
CA VAL A 180 -3.07 7.63 -7.55
C VAL A 180 -2.39 7.79 -6.20
N LYS A 181 -2.18 9.05 -5.80
CA LYS A 181 -1.68 9.45 -4.48
C LYS A 181 -2.75 10.28 -3.77
N LEU A 182 -3.13 9.85 -2.58
CA LEU A 182 -4.07 10.55 -1.70
C LEU A 182 -3.36 10.92 -0.41
N GLU A 183 -3.82 11.96 0.27
CA GLU A 183 -3.30 12.38 1.56
C GLU A 183 -4.44 12.49 2.57
N ILE A 184 -4.23 11.94 3.76
CA ILE A 184 -5.12 12.19 4.91
C ILE A 184 -4.67 13.50 5.55
N THR A 185 -5.51 14.53 5.46
CA THR A 185 -5.24 15.87 5.98
C THR A 185 -5.66 16.07 7.44
N GLY A 186 -6.45 15.16 8.00
CA GLY A 186 -6.94 15.20 9.38
C GLY A 186 -8.44 15.48 9.46
N PHE A 187 -8.91 15.91 10.63
CA PHE A 187 -10.31 16.30 10.82
C PHE A 187 -10.55 17.72 10.31
N THR A 188 -11.70 17.93 9.68
CA THR A 188 -12.27 19.26 9.43
C THR A 188 -13.02 19.72 10.68
N ASN A 189 -13.19 21.04 10.85
CA ASN A 189 -13.85 21.64 12.01
C ASN A 189 -15.38 21.72 11.86
N ASP A 190 -15.99 20.81 11.10
CA ASP A 190 -17.42 20.86 10.79
C ASP A 190 -18.31 20.56 12.01
#